data_AF-A0A193SLH9-F1
#
_entry.id   AF-A0A193SLH9-F1
#
_cell.length_a   1.000
_cell.length_b   1.000
_cell.length_c   1.000
_cell.angle_alpha   90.00
_cell.angle_beta   90.00
_cell.angle_gamma   90.00
#
_symmetry.space_group_name_H-M   'P 1'
#
loop_
_entity.id
_entity.type
_entity.pdbx_description
1 polymer ?
#
loop_
_entity_poly.entity_id
_entity_poly.type
_entity_poly.pdbx_seq_one_letter_code
_entity_poly.pdbx_strand_id
1 'polypeptide(L)'
;MSRVLPQLTELGLINQGIFLDQAQMDPLRSMPGLRMLNLSGNRLISVLPMDLSWLHLDRLVLERVSMHRWPSWLTDIIPNNIRELSVAHNNLTELPGWILDNPPSPEHRTVIDLRGNILSRHTAMHARINEAVAGSSFSFVMDTPVAVQAAVNRQLNEGAELFAAVDRWTHASSSMALPSEQTLESRRQIGRLLTDHWRTFSLGQIHSPLRLADIALADFPRHLPDFFYRQVRYLHLSRIIGTAADLDQLLRRMTDLTSLEISGHVAPLLQLPPALLELRSLRTLSLMDQGMLVEQQHIDFFGRIATLERLELDGNRTCVKPTLDASKHSNVPTGLN
;
A
#
# COMPACT_ATOMS: atom_id res chain seq x y z
N MET A 1 28.98 -44.18 6.38
CA MET A 1 29.32 -43.80 4.99
C MET A 1 28.03 -43.36 4.31
N SER A 2 27.82 -42.05 4.11
CA SER A 2 26.66 -41.57 3.35
C SER A 2 26.90 -41.85 1.86
N ARG A 3 26.06 -42.70 1.28
CA ARG A 3 26.14 -43.05 -0.13
C ARG A 3 25.58 -41.86 -0.92
N VAL A 4 26.44 -41.15 -1.66
CA VAL A 4 26.04 -40.00 -2.50
C VAL A 4 25.13 -40.52 -3.61
N LEU A 5 24.00 -39.86 -3.85
CA LEU A 5 23.06 -40.18 -4.93
C LEU A 5 23.07 -39.04 -5.97
N PRO A 6 24.18 -38.87 -6.73
CA PRO A 6 24.39 -37.68 -7.54
C PRO A 6 23.46 -37.58 -8.76
N GLN A 7 22.86 -38.71 -9.17
CA GLN A 7 21.96 -38.79 -10.31
C GLN A 7 20.48 -38.67 -9.92
N LEU A 8 20.16 -38.62 -8.61
CA LEU A 8 18.78 -38.51 -8.17
C LEU A 8 18.28 -37.08 -8.37
N THR A 9 17.30 -36.91 -9.25
CA THR A 9 16.71 -35.61 -9.59
C THR A 9 15.36 -35.39 -8.93
N GLU A 10 14.67 -36.46 -8.54
CA GLU A 10 13.33 -36.39 -7.95
C GLU A 10 13.23 -37.30 -6.73
N LEU A 11 12.68 -36.78 -5.64
CA LEU A 11 12.49 -37.52 -4.40
C LEU A 11 11.11 -37.22 -3.80
N GLY A 12 10.34 -38.27 -3.55
CA GLY A 12 9.06 -38.20 -2.85
C GLY A 12 9.08 -39.01 -1.56
N LEU A 13 8.88 -38.35 -0.42
CA LEU A 13 8.75 -38.94 0.91
C LEU A 13 7.36 -38.61 1.47
N ILE A 14 6.32 -39.16 0.87
CA ILE A 14 4.93 -38.75 1.13
C ILE A 14 4.32 -39.60 2.26
N ASN A 15 3.62 -38.97 3.21
CA ASN A 15 2.91 -39.63 4.32
C ASN A 15 3.81 -40.57 5.15
N GLN A 16 5.08 -40.23 5.33
CA GLN A 16 6.03 -41.07 6.05
C GLN A 16 6.03 -40.82 7.56
N GLY A 17 5.20 -39.89 8.05
CA GLY A 17 5.17 -39.52 9.46
C GLY A 17 6.46 -38.84 9.93
N ILE A 18 7.28 -38.34 9.00
CA ILE A 18 8.55 -37.68 9.30
C ILE A 18 8.26 -36.37 10.02
N PHE A 19 9.01 -36.09 11.08
CA PHE A 19 9.08 -34.76 11.66
C PHE A 19 10.17 -33.98 10.94
N LEU A 20 9.77 -32.99 10.14
CA LEU A 20 10.68 -32.21 9.32
C LEU A 20 11.46 -31.24 10.21
N ASP A 21 12.73 -31.56 10.43
CA ASP A 21 13.74 -30.76 11.12
C ASP A 21 15.08 -30.77 10.36
N GLN A 22 16.07 -30.04 10.87
CA GLN A 22 17.39 -29.97 10.22
C GLN A 22 18.03 -31.34 10.04
N ALA A 23 17.94 -32.21 11.05
CA ALA A 23 18.57 -33.52 11.03
C ALA A 23 17.97 -34.44 9.96
N GLN A 24 16.65 -34.33 9.70
CA GLN A 24 16.01 -35.06 8.61
C GLN A 24 16.32 -34.49 7.22
N MET A 25 16.66 -33.19 7.14
CA MET A 25 16.97 -32.53 5.87
C MET A 25 18.44 -32.66 5.46
N ASP A 26 19.38 -32.71 6.40
CA ASP A 26 20.82 -32.81 6.13
C ASP A 26 21.26 -33.96 5.20
N PRO A 27 20.66 -35.16 5.25
CA PRO A 27 21.00 -36.25 4.32
C PRO A 27 20.83 -35.85 2.84
N LEU A 28 19.91 -34.94 2.52
CA LEU A 28 19.66 -34.49 1.15
C LEU A 28 20.84 -33.70 0.56
N ARG A 29 21.78 -33.21 1.38
CA ARG A 29 23.04 -32.60 0.91
C ARG A 29 23.88 -33.57 0.08
N SER A 30 23.67 -34.88 0.25
CA SER A 30 24.33 -35.92 -0.54
C SER A 30 23.66 -36.19 -1.91
N MET A 31 22.67 -35.36 -2.28
CA MET A 31 21.88 -35.45 -3.52
C MET A 31 21.97 -34.11 -4.28
N PRO A 32 23.17 -33.70 -4.74
CA PRO A 32 23.37 -32.38 -5.35
C PRO A 32 22.62 -32.16 -6.67
N GLY A 33 22.15 -33.23 -7.31
CA GLY A 33 21.35 -33.18 -8.53
C GLY A 33 19.84 -33.10 -8.31
N LEU A 34 19.37 -33.04 -7.06
CA LEU A 34 17.95 -33.04 -6.74
C LEU A 34 17.29 -31.75 -7.25
N ARG A 35 16.19 -31.89 -7.99
CA ARG A 35 15.42 -30.79 -8.60
C ARG A 35 13.96 -30.78 -8.15
N MET A 36 13.40 -31.93 -7.78
CA MET A 36 12.05 -32.03 -7.24
C MET A 36 12.04 -32.76 -5.90
N LEU A 37 11.41 -32.14 -4.91
CA LEU A 37 11.26 -32.71 -3.57
C LEU A 37 9.80 -32.64 -3.13
N ASN A 38 9.21 -33.78 -2.78
CA ASN A 38 7.87 -33.86 -2.25
C ASN A 38 7.88 -34.46 -0.82
N LEU A 39 7.49 -33.65 0.16
CA LEU A 39 7.44 -33.98 1.58
C LEU A 39 6.01 -33.97 2.12
N SER A 40 5.01 -34.14 1.26
CA SER A 40 3.61 -33.97 1.63
C SER A 40 3.12 -34.98 2.67
N GLY A 41 2.24 -34.55 3.56
CA GLY A 41 1.64 -35.41 4.60
C GLY A 41 2.60 -35.81 5.73
N ASN A 42 3.77 -35.16 5.81
CA ASN A 42 4.65 -35.23 6.98
C ASN A 42 4.26 -34.17 8.01
N ARG A 43 5.05 -34.03 9.08
CA ARG A 43 4.79 -33.08 10.15
C ARG A 43 5.81 -31.96 10.11
N LEU A 44 5.36 -30.71 10.02
CA LEU A 44 6.21 -29.54 10.09
C LEU A 44 5.88 -28.71 11.31
N ILE A 45 6.90 -28.30 12.06
CA ILE A 45 6.77 -27.31 13.12
C ILE A 45 7.35 -26.00 12.59
N SER A 46 6.50 -25.09 12.11
CA SER A 46 6.92 -23.85 11.43
C SER A 46 7.83 -22.94 12.26
N VAL A 47 7.90 -23.11 13.58
CA VAL A 47 8.74 -22.29 14.48
C VAL A 47 10.17 -22.81 14.61
N LEU A 48 10.45 -24.05 14.18
CA LEU A 48 11.82 -24.58 14.24
C LEU A 48 12.66 -24.00 13.09
N PRO A 49 13.81 -23.39 13.39
CA PRO A 49 14.70 -22.90 12.36
C PRO A 49 15.35 -24.08 11.62
N MET A 50 15.50 -23.93 10.32
CA MET A 50 16.31 -24.81 9.46
C MET A 50 17.13 -23.92 8.53
N ASP A 51 18.31 -24.38 8.15
CA ASP A 51 19.08 -23.79 7.06
C ASP A 51 18.97 -24.71 5.84
N LEU A 52 18.17 -24.26 4.87
CA LEU A 52 17.96 -24.89 3.57
C LEU A 52 18.44 -24.01 2.41
N SER A 53 19.26 -23.00 2.68
CA SER A 53 19.80 -22.08 1.66
C SER A 53 20.62 -22.77 0.57
N TRP A 54 21.14 -23.96 0.86
CA TRP A 54 21.87 -24.84 -0.04
C TRP A 54 20.98 -25.64 -0.99
N LEU A 55 19.66 -25.70 -0.74
CA LEU A 55 18.72 -26.50 -1.51
C LEU A 55 18.17 -25.69 -2.67
N HIS A 56 18.51 -26.08 -3.90
CA HIS A 56 17.99 -25.49 -5.13
C HIS A 56 17.09 -26.48 -5.84
N LEU A 57 15.82 -26.11 -6.05
CA LEU A 57 14.81 -27.00 -6.63
C LEU A 57 14.03 -26.27 -7.75
N ASP A 58 13.66 -27.04 -8.76
CA ASP A 58 12.57 -26.62 -9.64
C ASP A 58 11.25 -26.69 -8.89
N ARG A 59 11.04 -27.71 -8.04
CA ARG A 59 9.77 -27.91 -7.37
C ARG A 59 9.92 -28.43 -5.95
N LEU A 60 9.28 -27.74 -5.00
CA LEU A 60 9.13 -28.15 -3.62
C LEU A 60 7.64 -28.31 -3.28
N VAL A 61 7.26 -29.48 -2.76
CA VAL A 61 5.87 -29.78 -2.38
C VAL A 61 5.80 -30.08 -0.88
N LEU A 62 5.07 -29.24 -0.16
CA LEU A 62 4.87 -29.24 1.29
C LEU A 62 3.37 -29.24 1.61
N GLU A 63 2.60 -30.12 0.97
CA GLU A 63 1.15 -30.17 1.17
C GLU A 63 0.78 -31.00 2.39
N ARG A 64 -0.32 -30.64 3.06
CA ARG A 64 -0.86 -31.38 4.21
C ARG A 64 0.17 -31.61 5.33
N VAL A 65 1.05 -30.64 5.56
CA VAL A 65 2.04 -30.67 6.66
C VAL A 65 1.58 -29.92 7.91
N SER A 66 0.31 -29.49 7.93
CA SER A 66 -0.32 -28.69 8.99
C SER A 66 0.38 -27.34 9.20
N MET A 67 0.83 -26.71 8.12
CA MET A 67 1.49 -25.41 8.18
C MET A 67 0.47 -24.32 8.56
N HIS A 68 0.60 -23.75 9.76
CA HIS A 68 -0.23 -22.63 10.24
C HIS A 68 0.42 -21.26 10.05
N ARG A 69 1.75 -21.22 10.01
CA ARG A 69 2.55 -20.02 9.79
C ARG A 69 3.60 -20.29 8.74
N TRP A 70 3.96 -19.24 8.01
CA TRP A 70 5.07 -19.26 7.07
C TRP A 70 6.39 -19.41 7.84
N PRO A 71 7.17 -20.48 7.63
CA PRO A 71 8.46 -20.67 8.30
C PRO A 71 9.52 -19.69 7.76
N SER A 72 10.43 -19.23 8.63
CA SER A 72 11.51 -18.31 8.22
C SER A 72 12.45 -18.93 7.18
N TRP A 73 12.80 -20.20 7.34
CA TRP A 73 13.67 -20.90 6.39
C TRP A 73 13.07 -20.97 4.98
N LEU A 74 11.75 -20.93 4.86
CA LEU A 74 11.07 -20.91 3.57
C LEU A 74 11.21 -19.53 2.93
N THR A 75 11.20 -18.46 3.74
CA THR A 75 11.53 -17.10 3.29
C THR A 75 12.95 -17.02 2.73
N ASP A 76 13.91 -17.71 3.33
CA ASP A 76 15.32 -17.62 2.91
C ASP A 76 15.61 -18.28 1.55
N ILE A 77 14.73 -19.19 1.10
CA ILE A 77 14.93 -19.97 -0.14
C ILE A 77 14.08 -19.50 -1.32
N ILE A 78 13.06 -18.65 -1.11
CA ILE A 78 12.28 -18.05 -2.20
C ILE A 78 12.57 -16.56 -2.34
N PRO A 79 12.55 -16.00 -3.57
CA PRO A 79 12.28 -16.67 -4.85
C PRO A 79 13.48 -17.42 -5.45
N ASN A 80 14.68 -17.24 -4.88
CA ASN A 80 15.93 -17.54 -5.59
C ASN A 80 16.23 -19.02 -5.80
N ASN A 81 15.83 -19.88 -4.88
CA ASN A 81 16.20 -21.28 -4.94
C ASN A 81 15.08 -22.19 -5.43
N ILE A 82 13.84 -21.71 -5.48
CA ILE A 82 12.65 -22.52 -5.76
C ILE A 82 11.82 -21.89 -6.88
N ARG A 83 11.61 -22.62 -7.99
CA ARG A 83 10.74 -22.17 -9.09
C ARG A 83 9.25 -22.42 -8.82
N GLU A 84 8.91 -23.56 -8.26
CA GLU A 84 7.54 -23.94 -7.91
C GLU A 84 7.47 -24.41 -6.45
N LEU A 85 6.63 -23.76 -5.68
CA LEU A 85 6.36 -24.09 -4.29
C LEU A 85 4.89 -24.45 -4.14
N SER A 86 4.59 -25.68 -3.75
CA SER A 86 3.24 -26.03 -3.29
C SER A 86 3.21 -26.09 -1.77
N VAL A 87 2.42 -25.21 -1.17
CA VAL A 87 2.00 -25.26 0.25
C VAL A 87 0.49 -25.42 0.33
N ALA A 88 -0.11 -26.04 -0.69
CA ALA A 88 -1.54 -26.30 -0.76
C ALA A 88 -2.01 -27.23 0.36
N HIS A 89 -3.31 -27.18 0.68
CA HIS A 89 -3.97 -28.02 1.67
C HIS A 89 -3.28 -27.98 3.04
N ASN A 90 -2.87 -26.78 3.46
CA ASN A 90 -2.40 -26.48 4.80
C ASN A 90 -3.41 -25.56 5.52
N ASN A 91 -2.97 -24.90 6.59
CA ASN A 91 -3.80 -24.09 7.46
C ASN A 91 -3.32 -22.63 7.52
N LEU A 92 -2.73 -22.14 6.42
CA LEU A 92 -2.28 -20.75 6.32
C LEU A 92 -3.49 -19.82 6.25
N THR A 93 -3.46 -18.76 7.06
CA THR A 93 -4.44 -17.66 7.02
C THR A 93 -3.86 -16.37 6.47
N GLU A 94 -2.54 -16.21 6.59
CA GLU A 94 -1.79 -15.04 6.17
C GLU A 94 -0.48 -15.45 5.50
N LEU A 95 0.08 -14.53 4.70
CA LEU A 95 1.40 -14.65 4.10
C LEU A 95 2.28 -13.49 4.61
N PRO A 96 3.61 -13.68 4.65
CA PRO A 96 4.56 -12.61 4.92
C PRO A 96 4.31 -11.38 4.04
N GLY A 97 4.42 -10.18 4.63
CA GLY A 97 4.20 -8.91 3.93
C GLY A 97 5.02 -8.78 2.65
N TRP A 98 6.31 -9.13 2.69
CA TRP A 98 7.21 -9.03 1.54
C TRP A 98 6.82 -9.96 0.36
N ILE A 99 6.20 -11.11 0.62
CA ILE A 99 5.65 -11.99 -0.44
C ILE A 99 4.45 -11.31 -1.09
N LEU A 100 3.60 -10.67 -0.27
CA LEU A 100 2.42 -9.96 -0.74
C LEU A 100 2.77 -8.66 -1.47
N ASP A 101 3.78 -7.92 -1.02
CA ASP A 101 4.32 -6.74 -1.69
C ASP A 101 4.87 -7.10 -3.08
N ASN A 102 5.29 -8.36 -3.25
CA ASN A 102 5.66 -8.99 -4.51
C ASN A 102 6.62 -8.13 -5.35
N PRO A 103 7.81 -7.79 -4.82
CA PRO A 103 8.75 -6.92 -5.50
C PRO A 103 9.15 -7.49 -6.87
N PRO A 104 9.62 -6.66 -7.81
CA PRO A 104 10.07 -7.16 -9.10
C PRO A 104 11.31 -8.04 -8.95
N SER A 105 11.35 -9.16 -9.67
CA SER A 105 12.53 -10.04 -9.77
C SER A 105 13.04 -10.05 -11.21
N PRO A 106 14.33 -9.75 -11.44
CA PRO A 106 14.90 -9.72 -12.79
C PRO A 106 15.18 -11.12 -13.36
N GLU A 107 15.34 -12.14 -12.52
CA GLU A 107 15.84 -13.45 -12.96
C GLU A 107 14.72 -14.46 -13.23
N HIS A 108 13.81 -14.63 -12.28
CA HIS A 108 12.75 -15.63 -12.37
C HIS A 108 11.58 -15.33 -11.45
N ARG A 109 10.43 -15.86 -11.86
CA ARG A 109 9.15 -15.81 -11.13
C ARG A 109 8.89 -17.16 -10.46
N THR A 110 8.64 -17.16 -9.15
CA THR A 110 8.27 -18.35 -8.40
C THR A 110 6.75 -18.52 -8.37
N VAL A 111 6.26 -19.71 -8.69
CA VAL A 111 4.84 -20.08 -8.57
C VAL A 111 4.58 -20.62 -7.16
N ILE A 112 3.62 -20.05 -6.44
CA ILE A 112 3.22 -20.49 -5.11
C ILE A 112 1.78 -21.01 -5.14
N ASP A 113 1.59 -22.33 -4.96
CA ASP A 113 0.28 -22.95 -4.81
C ASP A 113 -0.17 -22.91 -3.35
N LEU A 114 -1.29 -22.22 -3.14
CA LEU A 114 -1.92 -21.92 -1.86
C LEU A 114 -3.32 -22.51 -1.75
N ARG A 115 -3.80 -23.28 -2.75
CA ARG A 115 -5.15 -23.86 -2.73
C ARG A 115 -5.40 -24.69 -1.48
N GLY A 116 -6.64 -24.77 -1.03
CA GLY A 116 -7.02 -25.50 0.18
C GLY A 116 -6.53 -24.89 1.51
N ASN A 117 -5.92 -23.69 1.49
CA ASN A 117 -5.68 -22.90 2.70
C ASN A 117 -6.87 -21.97 2.99
N ILE A 118 -6.93 -21.42 4.23
CA ILE A 118 -8.01 -20.52 4.68
C ILE A 118 -7.49 -19.08 4.70
N LEU A 119 -7.01 -18.61 3.55
CA LEU A 119 -6.43 -17.27 3.43
C LEU A 119 -7.46 -16.19 3.77
N SER A 120 -7.04 -15.18 4.55
CA SER A 120 -7.88 -14.03 4.85
C SER A 120 -8.25 -13.27 3.56
N ARG A 121 -9.38 -12.56 3.59
CA ARG A 121 -9.80 -11.69 2.48
C ARG A 121 -8.72 -10.67 2.13
N HIS A 122 -8.06 -10.12 3.15
CA HIS A 122 -6.98 -9.15 3.00
C HIS A 122 -5.78 -9.76 2.26
N THR A 123 -5.29 -10.93 2.72
CA THR A 123 -4.17 -11.65 2.08
C THR A 123 -4.46 -12.00 0.63
N ALA A 124 -5.67 -12.52 0.34
CA ALA A 124 -6.08 -12.88 -1.02
C ALA A 124 -6.13 -11.65 -1.95
N MET A 125 -6.73 -10.54 -1.50
CA MET A 125 -6.78 -9.32 -2.32
C MET A 125 -5.38 -8.74 -2.55
N HIS A 126 -4.55 -8.68 -1.50
CA HIS A 126 -3.20 -8.14 -1.59
C HIS A 126 -2.34 -8.94 -2.59
N ALA A 127 -2.36 -10.26 -2.49
CA ALA A 127 -1.65 -11.14 -3.42
C ALA A 127 -2.08 -10.91 -4.89
N ARG A 128 -3.39 -10.79 -5.17
CA ARG A 128 -3.87 -10.62 -6.56
C ARG A 128 -3.59 -9.25 -7.15
N ILE A 129 -3.71 -8.20 -6.35
CA ILE A 129 -3.46 -6.83 -6.81
C ILE A 129 -1.98 -6.68 -7.20
N ASN A 130 -1.06 -7.18 -6.38
CA ASN A 130 0.36 -7.04 -6.67
C ASN A 130 0.87 -8.06 -7.69
N GLU A 131 0.27 -9.25 -7.81
CA GLU A 131 0.60 -10.20 -8.88
C GLU A 131 0.36 -9.64 -10.29
N ALA A 132 -0.62 -8.73 -10.45
CA ALA A 132 -0.92 -8.09 -11.73
C ALA A 132 0.17 -7.10 -12.19
N VAL A 133 1.13 -6.76 -11.32
CA VAL A 133 2.23 -5.85 -11.64
C VAL A 133 3.26 -6.56 -12.53
N ALA A 134 3.68 -5.91 -13.61
CA ALA A 134 4.69 -6.46 -14.51
C ALA A 134 6.03 -6.67 -13.78
N GLY A 135 6.67 -7.82 -14.01
CA GLY A 135 7.96 -8.17 -13.41
C GLY A 135 7.90 -8.73 -11.99
N SER A 136 6.70 -8.94 -11.43
CA SER A 136 6.48 -9.51 -10.09
C SER A 136 7.24 -10.82 -9.85
N SER A 137 7.87 -10.95 -8.67
CA SER A 137 8.61 -12.16 -8.23
C SER A 137 7.75 -13.41 -8.10
N PHE A 138 6.47 -13.26 -7.79
CA PHE A 138 5.57 -14.35 -7.43
C PHE A 138 4.35 -14.42 -8.34
N SER A 139 3.92 -15.64 -8.66
CA SER A 139 2.53 -15.93 -9.02
C SER A 139 1.89 -16.78 -7.94
N PHE A 140 0.58 -16.63 -7.80
CA PHE A 140 -0.19 -17.36 -6.80
C PHE A 140 -1.21 -18.24 -7.50
N VAL A 141 -1.33 -19.48 -7.07
CA VAL A 141 -2.45 -20.37 -7.41
C VAL A 141 -3.25 -20.53 -6.13
N MET A 142 -4.48 -20.00 -6.07
CA MET A 142 -5.25 -19.99 -4.83
C MET A 142 -6.74 -20.01 -5.09
N ASP A 143 -7.48 -20.60 -4.15
CA ASP A 143 -8.93 -20.56 -4.19
C ASP A 143 -9.40 -19.16 -3.83
N THR A 144 -10.12 -18.52 -4.75
CA THR A 144 -10.64 -17.17 -4.55
C THR A 144 -12.16 -17.24 -4.56
N PRO A 145 -12.84 -17.04 -3.42
CA PRO A 145 -14.30 -17.00 -3.39
C PRO A 145 -14.83 -15.95 -4.37
N VAL A 146 -15.97 -16.23 -5.01
CA VAL A 146 -16.54 -15.36 -6.07
C VAL A 146 -16.69 -13.91 -5.61
N ALA A 147 -17.08 -13.67 -4.36
CA ALA A 147 -17.19 -12.32 -3.81
C ALA A 147 -15.82 -11.60 -3.70
N VAL A 148 -14.76 -12.33 -3.37
CA VAL A 148 -13.39 -11.80 -3.33
C VAL A 148 -12.91 -11.55 -4.75
N GLN A 149 -13.16 -12.48 -5.69
CA GLN A 149 -12.79 -12.32 -7.09
C GLN A 149 -13.47 -11.10 -7.73
N ALA A 150 -14.76 -10.90 -7.48
CA ALA A 150 -15.49 -9.72 -7.95
C ALA A 150 -14.92 -8.42 -7.38
N ALA A 151 -14.51 -8.41 -6.10
CA ALA A 151 -13.87 -7.25 -5.49
C ALA A 151 -12.47 -6.98 -6.10
N VAL A 152 -11.65 -8.02 -6.28
CA VAL A 152 -10.33 -7.93 -6.94
C VAL A 152 -10.48 -7.41 -8.37
N ASN A 153 -11.38 -7.99 -9.16
CA ASN A 153 -11.61 -7.56 -10.54
C ASN A 153 -12.06 -6.10 -10.62
N ARG A 154 -12.92 -5.66 -9.68
CA ARG A 154 -13.31 -4.25 -9.58
C ARG A 154 -12.09 -3.36 -9.34
N GLN A 155 -11.25 -3.71 -8.36
CA GLN A 155 -10.04 -2.93 -8.08
C GLN A 155 -9.09 -2.91 -9.28
N LEU A 156 -8.83 -4.06 -9.93
CA LEU A 156 -7.97 -4.11 -11.12
C LEU A 156 -8.50 -3.26 -12.28
N ASN A 157 -9.81 -3.27 -12.51
CA ASN A 157 -10.43 -2.43 -13.54
C ASN A 157 -10.33 -0.94 -13.21
N GLU A 158 -10.61 -0.55 -11.97
CA GLU A 158 -10.42 0.82 -11.48
C GLU A 158 -8.95 1.26 -11.66
N GLY A 159 -7.99 0.41 -11.27
CA GLY A 159 -6.56 0.66 -11.47
C GLY A 159 -6.18 0.86 -12.93
N ALA A 160 -6.68 -0.01 -13.82
CA ALA A 160 -6.43 0.12 -15.27
C ALA A 160 -7.01 1.42 -15.84
N GLU A 161 -8.20 1.84 -15.40
CA GLU A 161 -8.81 3.11 -15.81
C GLU A 161 -7.98 4.31 -15.32
N LEU A 162 -7.51 4.28 -14.07
CA LEU A 162 -6.64 5.31 -13.51
C LEU A 162 -5.32 5.39 -14.27
N PHE A 163 -4.65 4.26 -14.51
CA PHE A 163 -3.38 4.23 -15.23
C PHE A 163 -3.52 4.77 -16.65
N ALA A 164 -4.59 4.40 -17.36
CA ALA A 164 -4.86 4.97 -18.67
C ALA A 164 -5.13 6.48 -18.61
N ALA A 165 -5.84 6.97 -17.58
CA ALA A 165 -6.07 8.40 -17.40
C ALA A 165 -4.78 9.18 -17.10
N VAL A 166 -3.94 8.66 -16.20
CA VAL A 166 -2.65 9.25 -15.83
C VAL A 166 -1.68 9.22 -17.01
N ASP A 167 -1.61 8.12 -17.75
CA ASP A 167 -0.74 7.98 -18.92
C ASP A 167 -1.12 8.96 -20.03
N ARG A 168 -2.42 9.02 -20.39
CA ARG A 168 -2.94 10.00 -21.35
C ARG A 168 -2.64 11.44 -20.92
N TRP A 169 -2.83 11.75 -19.64
CA TRP A 169 -2.57 13.08 -19.11
C TRP A 169 -1.08 13.44 -19.11
N THR A 170 -0.20 12.49 -18.77
CA THR A 170 1.25 12.68 -18.75
C THR A 170 1.75 13.03 -20.16
N HIS A 171 1.23 12.35 -21.18
CA HIS A 171 1.59 12.55 -22.58
C HIS A 171 0.75 13.62 -23.31
N ALA A 172 -0.27 14.18 -22.66
CA ALA A 172 -1.12 15.19 -23.26
C ALA A 172 -0.34 16.49 -23.54
N SER A 173 -0.28 16.90 -24.81
CA SER A 173 0.25 18.20 -25.19
C SER A 173 -0.84 19.27 -25.00
N SER A 174 -0.63 20.16 -24.05
CA SER A 174 -1.58 21.24 -23.72
C SER A 174 -1.46 22.47 -24.64
N SER A 175 -0.58 22.44 -25.64
CA SER A 175 -0.37 23.51 -26.63
C SER A 175 0.16 22.92 -27.94
N MET A 176 0.16 23.70 -29.04
CA MET A 176 0.87 23.35 -30.28
C MET A 176 2.40 23.27 -30.12
N ALA A 177 2.92 23.47 -28.90
CA ALA A 177 4.31 23.31 -28.52
C ALA A 177 4.46 22.07 -27.62
N LEU A 178 5.53 21.31 -27.86
CA LEU A 178 5.90 20.14 -27.06
C LEU A 178 6.13 20.56 -25.59
N PRO A 179 5.62 19.80 -24.60
CA PRO A 179 5.93 20.02 -23.20
C PRO A 179 7.43 20.01 -22.94
N SER A 180 7.92 20.89 -22.06
CA SER A 180 9.32 20.85 -21.63
C SER A 180 9.63 19.55 -20.88
N GLU A 181 10.88 19.09 -20.88
CA GLU A 181 11.30 17.91 -20.11
C GLU A 181 11.01 18.06 -18.61
N GLN A 182 11.16 19.28 -18.07
CA GLN A 182 10.85 19.58 -16.67
C GLN A 182 9.37 19.40 -16.34
N THR A 183 8.48 19.82 -17.25
CA THR A 183 7.03 19.60 -17.12
C THR A 183 6.71 18.10 -17.19
N LEU A 184 7.32 17.37 -18.12
CA LEU A 184 7.10 15.92 -18.25
C LEU A 184 7.54 15.17 -16.99
N GLU A 185 8.70 15.50 -16.41
CA GLU A 185 9.14 14.84 -15.19
C GLU A 185 8.26 15.17 -13.98
N SER A 186 7.82 16.44 -13.86
CA SER A 186 6.84 16.84 -12.84
C SER A 186 5.53 16.06 -12.98
N ARG A 187 5.06 15.87 -14.21
CA ARG A 187 3.85 15.07 -14.47
C ARG A 187 4.05 13.60 -14.14
N ARG A 188 5.19 13.00 -14.50
CA ARG A 188 5.52 11.62 -14.13
C ARG A 188 5.58 11.43 -12.62
N GLN A 189 6.16 12.39 -11.89
CA GLN A 189 6.19 12.37 -10.43
C GLN A 189 4.77 12.35 -9.85
N ILE A 190 3.89 13.24 -10.29
CA ILE A 190 2.49 13.26 -9.86
C ILE A 190 1.80 11.93 -10.23
N GLY A 191 2.02 11.41 -11.45
CA GLY A 191 1.47 10.13 -11.89
C GLY A 191 1.87 8.95 -10.99
N ARG A 192 3.13 8.92 -10.53
CA ARG A 192 3.61 7.94 -9.53
C ARG A 192 2.85 8.09 -8.20
N LEU A 193 2.73 9.31 -7.67
CA LEU A 193 2.02 9.58 -6.41
C LEU A 193 0.54 9.15 -6.46
N LEU A 194 -0.16 9.41 -7.57
CA LEU A 194 -1.57 9.01 -7.75
C LEU A 194 -1.71 7.48 -7.82
N THR A 195 -0.81 6.83 -8.55
CA THR A 195 -0.74 5.36 -8.68
C THR A 195 -0.48 4.71 -7.32
N ASP A 196 0.47 5.23 -6.55
CA ASP A 196 0.84 4.70 -5.25
C ASP A 196 -0.27 4.91 -4.22
N HIS A 197 -0.97 6.05 -4.26
CA HIS A 197 -2.14 6.30 -3.41
C HIS A 197 -3.27 5.30 -3.69
N TRP A 198 -3.63 5.11 -4.96
CA TRP A 198 -4.63 4.13 -5.35
C TRP A 198 -4.24 2.71 -4.90
N ARG A 199 -2.99 2.32 -5.10
CA ARG A 199 -2.48 1.00 -4.68
C ARG A 199 -2.63 0.84 -3.16
N THR A 200 -2.13 1.81 -2.40
CA THR A 200 -2.19 1.82 -0.94
C THR A 200 -3.64 1.71 -0.43
N PHE A 201 -4.56 2.47 -1.02
CA PHE A 201 -5.99 2.40 -0.71
C PHE A 201 -6.59 1.01 -1.03
N SER A 202 -6.28 0.46 -2.21
CA SER A 202 -6.76 -0.85 -2.68
C SER A 202 -6.30 -2.00 -1.78
N LEU A 203 -5.16 -1.82 -1.09
CA LEU A 203 -4.61 -2.75 -0.10
C LEU A 203 -5.21 -2.58 1.30
N GLY A 204 -6.21 -1.69 1.46
CA GLY A 204 -6.93 -1.48 2.72
C GLY A 204 -6.33 -0.40 3.61
N GLN A 205 -5.25 0.28 3.21
CA GLN A 205 -4.67 1.40 3.94
C GLN A 205 -5.43 2.71 3.65
N ILE A 206 -6.72 2.72 3.99
CA ILE A 206 -7.68 3.80 3.67
C ILE A 206 -7.41 5.13 4.42
N HIS A 207 -6.48 5.12 5.38
CA HIS A 207 -6.07 6.29 6.15
C HIS A 207 -4.74 6.90 5.67
N SER A 208 -4.11 6.31 4.65
CA SER A 208 -2.89 6.88 4.06
C SER A 208 -3.25 8.17 3.31
N PRO A 209 -2.55 9.29 3.57
CA PRO A 209 -2.80 10.53 2.85
C PRO A 209 -2.18 10.53 1.45
N LEU A 210 -2.89 11.15 0.50
CA LEU A 210 -2.29 11.58 -0.75
C LEU A 210 -1.31 12.72 -0.42
N ARG A 211 -0.02 12.48 -0.59
CA ARG A 211 1.03 13.47 -0.30
C ARG A 211 1.50 14.10 -1.61
N LEU A 212 1.30 15.40 -1.73
CA LEU A 212 1.78 16.20 -2.84
C LEU A 212 2.80 17.21 -2.30
N ALA A 213 4.06 17.03 -2.70
CA ALA A 213 5.16 17.87 -2.24
C ALA A 213 5.94 18.42 -3.43
N ASP A 214 6.27 19.71 -3.38
CA ASP A 214 7.09 20.39 -4.39
C ASP A 214 6.50 20.31 -5.81
N ILE A 215 5.17 20.41 -5.92
CA ILE A 215 4.45 20.37 -7.21
C ILE A 215 3.81 21.71 -7.54
N ALA A 216 3.66 21.99 -8.84
CA ALA A 216 2.77 23.06 -9.30
C ALA A 216 1.33 22.53 -9.42
N LEU A 217 0.37 23.20 -8.79
CA LEU A 217 -1.05 22.82 -8.88
C LEU A 217 -1.60 22.91 -10.31
N ALA A 218 -1.04 23.80 -11.13
CA ALA A 218 -1.35 23.92 -12.55
C ALA A 218 -1.00 22.64 -13.34
N ASP A 219 0.00 21.88 -12.87
CA ASP A 219 0.41 20.59 -13.39
C ASP A 219 -0.34 19.43 -12.73
N PHE A 220 -1.39 19.65 -11.93
CA PHE A 220 -2.21 18.55 -11.42
C PHE A 220 -3.25 18.11 -12.48
N PRO A 221 -3.49 16.79 -12.70
CA PRO A 221 -4.45 16.34 -13.69
C PRO A 221 -5.85 16.88 -13.44
N ARG A 222 -6.48 17.45 -14.46
CA ARG A 222 -7.83 18.03 -14.36
C ARG A 222 -8.95 16.99 -14.35
N HIS A 223 -8.72 15.86 -15.03
CA HIS A 223 -9.70 14.79 -15.19
C HIS A 223 -9.08 13.44 -14.78
N LEU A 224 -9.44 12.99 -13.57
CA LEU A 224 -9.25 11.61 -13.14
C LEU A 224 -10.63 10.94 -13.00
N PRO A 225 -10.69 9.60 -12.99
CA PRO A 225 -11.94 8.89 -12.70
C PRO A 225 -12.55 9.27 -11.35
N ASP A 226 -13.87 9.41 -11.28
CA ASP A 226 -14.58 9.85 -10.06
C ASP A 226 -14.32 8.96 -8.85
N PHE A 227 -14.12 7.65 -9.07
CA PHE A 227 -13.82 6.73 -7.97
C PHE A 227 -12.53 7.13 -7.25
N PHE A 228 -11.52 7.65 -7.96
CA PHE A 228 -10.24 8.01 -7.36
C PHE A 228 -10.40 9.17 -6.40
N TYR A 229 -11.16 10.20 -6.78
CA TYR A 229 -11.40 11.35 -5.91
C TYR A 229 -12.10 10.95 -4.60
N ARG A 230 -13.02 9.98 -4.64
CA ARG A 230 -13.67 9.43 -3.43
C ARG A 230 -12.74 8.64 -2.51
N GLN A 231 -11.59 8.19 -3.03
CA GLN A 231 -10.55 7.52 -2.25
C GLN A 231 -9.62 8.50 -1.54
N VAL A 232 -9.61 9.79 -1.93
CA VAL A 232 -8.79 10.82 -1.31
C VAL A 232 -9.50 11.40 -0.09
N ARG A 233 -9.30 10.75 1.07
CA ARG A 233 -9.88 11.19 2.36
C ARG A 233 -8.92 12.03 3.20
N TYR A 234 -7.63 11.89 2.96
CA TYR A 234 -6.58 12.61 3.65
C TYR A 234 -5.66 13.19 2.57
N LEU A 235 -5.45 14.50 2.60
CA LEU A 235 -4.60 15.21 1.65
C LEU A 235 -3.55 16.00 2.43
N HIS A 236 -2.29 15.81 2.06
CA HIS A 236 -1.19 16.60 2.56
C HIS A 236 -0.50 17.30 1.40
N LEU A 237 -0.49 18.62 1.48
CA LEU A 237 0.11 19.56 0.55
C LEU A 237 1.34 20.18 1.23
N SER A 238 2.56 19.92 0.74
CA SER A 238 3.77 20.64 1.18
C SER A 238 4.45 21.42 0.04
N ARG A 239 4.80 22.69 0.24
CA ARG A 239 5.56 23.50 -0.75
C ARG A 239 4.96 23.52 -2.15
N ILE A 240 3.66 23.82 -2.23
CA ILE A 240 2.93 23.85 -3.50
C ILE A 240 3.11 25.19 -4.18
N ILE A 241 3.22 25.16 -5.51
CA ILE A 241 3.28 26.33 -6.36
C ILE A 241 1.92 26.51 -7.02
N GLY A 242 1.27 27.65 -6.81
CA GLY A 242 -0.04 27.93 -7.39
C GLY A 242 -0.76 29.08 -6.69
N THR A 243 -1.97 29.37 -7.17
CA THR A 243 -2.86 30.39 -6.62
C THR A 243 -3.93 29.78 -5.72
N ALA A 244 -4.62 30.61 -4.93
CA ALA A 244 -5.80 30.18 -4.18
C ALA A 244 -6.91 29.60 -5.08
N ALA A 245 -7.01 30.07 -6.33
CA ALA A 245 -7.97 29.54 -7.30
C ALA A 245 -7.59 28.12 -7.78
N ASP A 246 -6.29 27.83 -7.96
CA ASP A 246 -5.83 26.49 -8.29
C ASP A 246 -6.12 25.50 -7.15
N LEU A 247 -5.90 25.95 -5.91
CA LEU A 247 -6.23 25.17 -4.72
C LEU A 247 -7.74 24.94 -4.59
N ASP A 248 -8.56 25.97 -4.84
CA ASP A 248 -10.02 25.85 -4.85
C ASP A 248 -10.50 24.80 -5.88
N GLN A 249 -9.97 24.83 -7.10
CA GLN A 249 -10.30 23.85 -8.14
C GLN A 249 -9.87 22.42 -7.78
N LEU A 250 -8.76 22.25 -7.06
CA LEU A 250 -8.34 20.94 -6.55
C LEU A 250 -9.34 20.42 -5.52
N LEU A 251 -9.66 21.22 -4.50
CA LEU A 251 -10.49 20.82 -3.38
C LEU A 251 -11.93 20.50 -3.80
N ARG A 252 -12.50 21.22 -4.78
CA ARG A 252 -13.85 20.95 -5.32
C ARG A 252 -14.05 19.53 -5.84
N ARG A 253 -12.96 18.85 -6.23
CA ARG A 253 -13.01 17.48 -6.77
C ARG A 253 -12.94 16.43 -5.67
N MET A 254 -12.34 16.75 -4.53
CA MET A 254 -12.07 15.82 -3.42
C MET A 254 -13.09 16.00 -2.30
N THR A 255 -14.36 15.79 -2.62
CA THR A 255 -15.49 16.12 -1.73
C THR A 255 -15.57 15.25 -0.48
N ASP A 256 -14.95 14.06 -0.50
CA ASP A 256 -14.87 13.12 0.63
C ASP A 256 -13.68 13.38 1.59
N LEU A 257 -12.99 14.52 1.44
CA LEU A 257 -11.89 14.91 2.33
C LEU A 257 -12.34 15.00 3.78
N THR A 258 -11.61 14.29 4.64
CA THR A 258 -11.77 14.29 6.09
C THR A 258 -10.65 15.09 6.78
N SER A 259 -9.44 15.07 6.19
CA SER A 259 -8.29 15.81 6.70
C SER A 259 -7.56 16.51 5.56
N LEU A 260 -7.27 17.79 5.76
CA LEU A 260 -6.44 18.60 4.87
C LEU A 260 -5.29 19.23 5.67
N GLU A 261 -4.07 18.92 5.27
CA GLU A 261 -2.85 19.51 5.81
C GLU A 261 -2.13 20.28 4.70
N ILE A 262 -1.81 21.54 4.95
CA ILE A 262 -1.06 22.40 4.05
C ILE A 262 0.11 23.01 4.81
N SER A 263 1.34 22.79 4.34
CA SER A 263 2.56 23.23 5.01
C SER A 263 3.57 23.87 4.06
N GLY A 264 4.43 24.75 4.59
CA GLY A 264 5.63 25.26 3.92
C GLY A 264 5.34 25.97 2.60
N HIS A 265 4.49 27.00 2.62
CA HIS A 265 4.04 27.67 1.39
C HIS A 265 5.19 28.28 0.55
N VAL A 266 4.98 28.40 -0.77
CA VAL A 266 5.89 29.12 -1.68
C VAL A 266 5.44 30.57 -1.92
N ALA A 267 4.13 30.80 -2.12
CA ALA A 267 3.49 32.13 -2.15
C ALA A 267 2.42 32.27 -1.04
N PRO A 268 2.35 33.40 -0.29
CA PRO A 268 1.46 33.51 0.87
C PRO A 268 0.00 33.22 0.52
N LEU A 269 -0.68 32.40 1.34
CA LEU A 269 -2.09 32.08 1.14
C LEU A 269 -2.98 33.23 1.62
N LEU A 270 -3.08 34.30 0.83
CA LEU A 270 -3.80 35.51 1.24
C LEU A 270 -5.31 35.32 1.33
N GLN A 271 -5.86 34.35 0.60
CA GLN A 271 -7.30 34.06 0.58
C GLN A 271 -7.53 32.57 0.81
N LEU A 272 -8.48 32.25 1.67
CA LEU A 272 -8.92 30.88 1.89
C LEU A 272 -9.81 30.42 0.72
N PRO A 273 -9.58 29.21 0.16
CA PRO A 273 -10.37 28.70 -0.96
C PRO A 273 -11.82 28.43 -0.52
N PRO A 274 -12.83 29.01 -1.19
CA PRO A 274 -14.24 28.79 -0.88
C PRO A 274 -14.68 27.32 -0.82
N ALA A 275 -14.02 26.44 -1.58
CA ALA A 275 -14.25 25.01 -1.60
C ALA A 275 -14.17 24.36 -0.21
N LEU A 276 -13.42 24.93 0.75
CA LEU A 276 -13.37 24.43 2.13
C LEU A 276 -14.75 24.38 2.79
N LEU A 277 -15.66 25.29 2.41
CA LEU A 277 -17.03 25.32 2.93
C LEU A 277 -17.92 24.23 2.29
N GLU A 278 -17.49 23.65 1.17
CA GLU A 278 -18.23 22.63 0.43
C GLU A 278 -17.83 21.20 0.86
N LEU A 279 -16.71 21.06 1.58
CA LEU A 279 -16.19 19.78 2.08
C LEU A 279 -16.99 19.30 3.31
N ARG A 280 -18.07 18.57 3.04
CA ARG A 280 -19.04 18.11 4.07
C ARG A 280 -18.48 17.09 5.06
N SER A 281 -17.31 16.54 4.80
CA SER A 281 -16.66 15.53 5.65
C SER A 281 -15.43 16.06 6.37
N LEU A 282 -15.04 17.33 6.15
CA LEU A 282 -13.79 17.87 6.66
C LEU A 282 -13.83 18.04 8.18
N ARG A 283 -13.00 17.29 8.89
CA ARG A 283 -12.88 17.31 10.35
C ARG A 283 -11.58 17.96 10.83
N THR A 284 -10.51 17.78 10.08
CA THR A 284 -9.19 18.35 10.42
C THR A 284 -8.71 19.27 9.31
N LEU A 285 -8.36 20.50 9.66
CA LEU A 285 -7.73 21.47 8.78
C LEU A 285 -6.46 21.99 9.46
N SER A 286 -5.31 21.75 8.84
CA SER A 286 -4.02 22.26 9.28
C SER A 286 -3.44 23.15 8.19
N LEU A 287 -3.19 24.41 8.51
CA LEU A 287 -2.63 25.43 7.62
C LEU A 287 -1.35 25.97 8.28
N MET A 288 -0.26 25.22 8.20
CA MET A 288 0.99 25.56 8.87
C MET A 288 1.92 26.38 7.98
N ASP A 289 2.58 27.40 8.52
CA ASP A 289 3.58 28.20 7.81
C ASP A 289 3.08 28.73 6.45
N GLN A 290 1.83 29.19 6.40
CA GLN A 290 1.18 29.64 5.16
C GLN A 290 1.42 31.12 4.84
N GLY A 291 2.20 31.82 5.69
CA GLY A 291 2.45 33.25 5.55
C GLY A 291 1.18 34.10 5.73
N MET A 292 0.11 33.51 6.27
CA MET A 292 -1.18 34.16 6.46
C MET A 292 -1.09 35.21 7.57
N LEU A 293 -1.80 36.33 7.38
CA LEU A 293 -2.18 37.21 8.48
C LEU A 293 -3.57 36.80 8.96
N VAL A 294 -3.63 36.07 10.06
CA VAL A 294 -4.89 35.58 10.65
C VAL A 294 -5.62 36.76 11.30
N GLU A 295 -6.67 37.18 10.62
CA GLU A 295 -7.62 38.22 11.00
C GLU A 295 -9.01 37.64 11.32
N GLN A 296 -9.91 38.46 11.89
CA GLN A 296 -11.27 38.03 12.25
C GLN A 296 -12.04 37.40 11.08
N GLN A 297 -11.90 37.93 9.86
CA GLN A 297 -12.53 37.37 8.66
C GLN A 297 -12.15 35.89 8.41
N HIS A 298 -10.94 35.48 8.80
CA HIS A 298 -10.49 34.10 8.67
C HIS A 298 -11.13 33.22 9.76
N ILE A 299 -11.21 33.73 10.99
CA ILE A 299 -11.89 33.04 12.09
C ILE A 299 -13.37 32.83 11.77
N ASP A 300 -14.05 33.86 11.25
CA ASP A 300 -15.44 33.78 10.81
C ASP A 300 -15.61 32.78 9.65
N PHE A 301 -14.65 32.72 8.73
CA PHE A 301 -14.64 31.73 7.66
C PHE A 301 -14.53 30.31 8.20
N PHE A 302 -13.56 30.03 9.09
CA PHE A 302 -13.40 28.68 9.67
C PHE A 302 -14.63 28.27 10.50
N GLY A 303 -15.26 29.21 11.20
CA GLY A 303 -16.49 28.97 11.96
C GLY A 303 -17.70 28.54 11.09
N ARG A 304 -17.65 28.75 9.77
CA ARG A 304 -18.69 28.29 8.83
C ARG A 304 -18.48 26.84 8.37
N ILE A 305 -17.33 26.22 8.65
CA ILE A 305 -17.08 24.81 8.33
C ILE A 305 -17.71 23.95 9.44
N ALA A 306 -18.97 23.57 9.24
CA ALA A 306 -19.79 22.95 10.29
C ALA A 306 -19.24 21.63 10.86
N THR A 307 -18.42 20.89 10.09
CA THR A 307 -17.87 19.60 10.50
C THR A 307 -16.47 19.68 11.10
N LEU A 308 -15.89 20.89 11.17
CA LEU A 308 -14.51 21.06 11.60
C LEU A 308 -14.36 20.81 13.11
N GLU A 309 -13.51 19.86 13.46
CA GLU A 309 -13.22 19.43 14.84
C GLU A 309 -11.83 19.89 15.29
N ARG A 310 -10.88 20.00 14.36
CA ARG A 310 -9.50 20.40 14.63
C ARG A 310 -9.03 21.44 13.60
N LEU A 311 -8.54 22.56 14.12
CA LEU A 311 -7.93 23.64 13.34
C LEU A 311 -6.53 23.93 13.88
N GLU A 312 -5.53 23.87 13.00
CA GLU A 312 -4.14 24.20 13.32
C GLU A 312 -3.66 25.32 12.39
N LEU A 313 -3.08 26.38 12.95
CA LEU A 313 -2.67 27.59 12.22
C LEU A 313 -1.23 28.00 12.56
N ASP A 314 -0.42 27.07 13.07
CA ASP A 314 0.94 27.34 13.54
C ASP A 314 1.83 27.94 12.44
N GLY A 315 2.77 28.80 12.82
CA GLY A 315 3.67 29.45 11.85
C GLY A 315 3.04 30.55 10.99
N ASN A 316 1.76 30.89 11.22
CA ASN A 316 1.13 32.08 10.65
C ASN A 316 1.27 33.31 11.57
N ARG A 317 1.04 34.50 11.00
CA ARG A 317 1.04 35.75 11.75
C ARG A 317 -0.36 35.99 12.30
N THR A 318 -0.50 36.26 13.58
CA THR A 318 -1.80 36.65 14.17
C THR A 318 -1.83 38.15 14.43
N CYS A 319 -2.97 38.80 14.16
CA CYS A 319 -3.18 40.21 14.52
C CYS A 319 -3.54 40.38 16.02
N VAL A 320 -3.83 39.27 16.72
CA VAL A 320 -4.38 39.24 18.07
C VAL A 320 -3.32 38.81 19.09
N LYS A 321 -3.04 39.67 20.08
CA LYS A 321 -2.33 39.28 21.32
C LYS A 321 -3.11 38.14 22.00
N PRO A 322 -2.44 37.14 22.60
CA PRO A 322 -3.11 35.95 23.09
C PRO A 322 -4.01 36.28 24.27
N THR A 323 -5.32 36.18 24.07
CA THR A 323 -6.29 35.83 25.11
C THR A 323 -7.12 34.68 24.58
N LEU A 324 -6.50 33.50 24.58
CA LEU A 324 -7.18 32.22 24.49
C LEU A 324 -7.24 31.66 25.91
N ASP A 325 -8.27 32.06 26.65
CA ASP A 325 -8.67 31.36 27.86
C ASP A 325 -10.08 30.80 27.62
N ALA A 326 -10.12 29.53 27.23
CA ALA A 326 -11.33 28.73 27.18
C ALA A 326 -10.96 27.25 27.34
N SER A 327 -10.21 26.95 28.40
CA SER A 327 -10.17 25.61 28.96
C SER A 327 -11.54 25.34 29.62
N LYS A 328 -12.47 24.72 28.88
CA LYS A 328 -13.66 24.11 29.49
C LYS A 328 -13.22 22.86 30.26
N HIS A 329 -12.71 23.07 31.47
CA HIS A 329 -12.66 22.02 32.48
C HIS A 329 -14.03 21.91 33.15
N SER A 330 -14.65 20.74 32.95
CA SER A 330 -15.80 20.24 33.70
C SER A 330 -15.45 20.17 35.19
N ASN A 331 -15.99 21.08 36.00
CA ASN A 331 -15.99 20.94 37.45
C ASN A 331 -17.07 19.92 37.86
N VAL A 332 -16.62 18.74 38.26
CA VAL A 332 -17.40 17.81 39.10
C VAL A 332 -17.22 18.26 40.55
N PRO A 333 -18.29 18.46 41.34
CA PRO A 333 -18.15 18.80 42.76
C PRO A 333 -17.84 17.52 43.56
N THR A 334 -16.67 17.48 44.18
CA THR A 334 -16.40 16.60 45.33
C THR A 334 -16.45 17.47 46.59
N GLY A 335 -17.26 17.03 47.55
CA GLY A 335 -17.81 17.85 48.62
C GLY A 335 -16.90 18.13 49.81
N LEU A 336 -17.50 18.77 50.82
CA LEU A 336 -17.42 18.41 52.25
C LEU A 336 -18.27 19.39 53.07
N ASN A 337 -19.38 18.89 53.61
CA ASN A 337 -19.60 18.78 55.05
C ASN A 337 -20.54 17.61 55.32
#